data_AF-A0A1V5IQH6-F1
#
_entry.id   AF-A0A1V5IQH6-F1
#
_cell.length_a   1.000
_cell.length_b   1.000
_cell.length_c   1.000
_cell.angle_alpha   90.00
_cell.angle_beta   90.00
_cell.angle_gamma   90.00
#
_symmetry.space_group_name_H-M   'P 1'
#
loop_
_entity.id
_entity.type
_entity.pdbx_description
1 polymer ?
#
loop_
_entity_poly.entity_id
_entity_poly.type
_entity_poly.pdbx_seq_one_letter_code
_entity_poly.pdbx_strand_id
1 'polypeptide(L)'
;MADRITSPDQLKALAAKAKADIDLREGRKETQVTVHMGTCGIAAGAREIVAAFMAELAANGVTSTSLHQSGCAGLCEEEPMATVTTADGTLYRYGLLDKDKVRTIVVNHLVGGTPVEAYLIKT
;
A
#
# COMPACT_ATOMS: atom_id res chain seq x y z
N MET A 1 25.86 -12.02 -7.45
CA MET A 1 26.01 -13.02 -8.53
C MET A 1 24.61 -13.46 -8.92
N ALA A 2 24.21 -13.26 -10.17
CA ALA A 2 22.88 -13.64 -10.63
C ALA A 2 22.86 -15.15 -10.92
N ASP A 3 22.02 -15.90 -10.22
CA ASP A 3 21.78 -17.32 -10.46
C ASP A 3 21.24 -17.49 -11.88
N ARG A 4 22.07 -18.07 -12.77
CA ARG A 4 21.70 -18.32 -14.16
C ARG A 4 20.82 -19.57 -14.20
N ILE A 5 19.57 -19.38 -14.60
CA ILE A 5 18.64 -20.48 -14.88
C ILE A 5 19.14 -21.21 -16.12
N THR A 6 19.59 -22.46 -15.96
CA THR A 6 20.24 -23.24 -17.02
C THR A 6 19.34 -24.35 -17.58
N SER A 7 18.14 -24.53 -17.03
CA SER A 7 17.19 -25.53 -17.51
C SER A 7 15.75 -25.00 -17.53
N PRO A 8 14.92 -25.40 -18.52
CA PRO A 8 13.48 -25.12 -18.56
C PRO A 8 12.74 -25.54 -17.28
N ASP A 9 13.20 -26.58 -16.59
CA ASP A 9 12.56 -27.07 -15.36
C ASP A 9 12.89 -26.18 -14.16
N GLN A 10 14.07 -25.57 -14.12
CA GLN A 10 14.41 -24.57 -13.10
C GLN A 10 13.59 -23.28 -13.28
N LEU A 11 13.33 -22.89 -14.54
CA LEU A 11 12.45 -21.75 -14.84
C LEU A 11 11.02 -22.03 -14.35
N LYS A 12 10.50 -23.23 -14.64
CA LYS A 12 9.16 -23.65 -14.18
C LYS A 12 9.07 -23.74 -12.66
N ALA A 13 10.10 -24.26 -11.99
CA ALA A 13 10.13 -24.36 -10.54
C ALA A 13 10.18 -22.98 -9.87
N LEU A 14 10.98 -22.04 -10.41
CA LEU A 14 11.03 -20.67 -9.90
C LEU A 14 9.72 -19.92 -10.17
N ALA A 15 9.13 -20.09 -11.36
CA ALA A 15 7.84 -19.51 -11.70
C ALA A 15 6.71 -20.08 -10.83
N ALA A 16 6.71 -21.39 -10.55
CA ALA A 16 5.75 -22.02 -9.66
C ALA A 16 5.90 -21.56 -8.21
N LYS A 17 7.14 -21.37 -7.74
CA LYS A 17 7.43 -20.86 -6.40
C LYS A 17 7.00 -19.40 -6.26
N ALA A 18 7.33 -18.57 -7.24
CA ALA A 18 6.86 -17.19 -7.31
C ALA A 18 5.34 -17.11 -7.41
N LYS A 19 4.72 -17.98 -8.20
CA LYS A 19 3.26 -18.07 -8.30
C LYS A 19 2.61 -18.53 -7.00
N ALA A 20 3.18 -19.51 -6.30
CA ALA A 20 2.69 -19.95 -4.99
C ALA A 20 2.84 -18.85 -3.91
N ASP A 21 3.93 -18.09 -3.93
CA ASP A 21 4.11 -16.89 -3.11
C ASP A 21 3.07 -15.81 -3.43
N ILE A 22 2.65 -15.70 -4.70
CA ILE A 22 1.60 -14.78 -5.15
C ILE A 22 0.20 -15.32 -4.77
N ASP A 23 -0.09 -16.60 -4.96
CA ASP A 23 -1.35 -17.26 -4.59
C ASP A 23 -1.60 -17.20 -3.07
N LEU A 24 -0.56 -17.36 -2.24
CA LEU A 24 -0.62 -17.11 -0.79
C LEU A 24 -1.01 -15.65 -0.47
N ARG A 25 -0.69 -14.71 -1.36
CA ARG A 25 -1.10 -13.30 -1.28
C ARG A 25 -2.45 -13.01 -1.95
N GLU A 26 -2.96 -13.89 -2.83
CA GLU A 26 -4.30 -13.79 -3.43
C GLU A 26 -5.39 -14.22 -2.45
N GLY A 27 -5.06 -15.05 -1.45
CA GLY A 27 -5.88 -15.25 -0.25
C GLY A 27 -5.83 -14.07 0.74
N ARG A 28 -5.77 -12.83 0.24
CA ARG A 28 -5.45 -11.62 1.01
C ARG A 28 -6.53 -11.31 2.04
N LYS A 29 -6.41 -11.91 3.23
CA LYS A 29 -7.17 -11.49 4.41
C LYS A 29 -6.70 -10.13 4.97
N GLU A 30 -5.64 -9.56 4.39
CA GLU A 30 -5.05 -8.30 4.85
C GLU A 30 -5.28 -7.16 3.88
N THR A 31 -5.62 -6.01 4.45
CA THR A 31 -5.64 -4.73 3.74
C THR A 31 -4.19 -4.29 3.50
N GLN A 32 -3.89 -3.77 2.31
CA GLN A 32 -2.56 -3.24 1.99
C GLN A 32 -2.63 -1.73 1.83
N VAL A 33 -1.84 -1.00 2.60
CA VAL A 33 -1.63 0.44 2.43
C VAL A 33 -0.32 0.65 1.67
N THR A 34 -0.36 1.37 0.56
CA THR A 34 0.82 1.67 -0.27
C THR A 34 1.01 3.17 -0.35
N VAL A 35 2.08 3.69 0.25
CA VAL A 35 2.45 5.11 0.16
C VAL A 35 3.34 5.33 -1.06
N HIS A 36 3.04 6.33 -1.87
CA HIS A 36 3.80 6.64 -3.09
C HIS A 36 4.96 7.58 -2.77
N MET A 37 6.16 7.06 -2.95
CA MET A 37 7.45 7.66 -2.58
C MET A 37 8.24 8.07 -3.84
N GLY A 38 7.55 8.55 -4.87
CA GLY A 38 8.21 9.19 -6.03
C GLY A 38 8.96 10.46 -5.62
N THR A 39 9.72 11.07 -6.55
CA THR A 39 10.46 12.31 -6.27
C THR A 39 9.53 13.42 -5.75
N CYS A 40 8.40 13.63 -6.43
CA CYS A 40 7.39 14.60 -6.04
C CYS A 40 6.72 14.21 -4.71
N GLY A 41 6.40 12.92 -4.50
CA GLY A 41 5.86 12.43 -3.23
C GLY A 41 6.80 12.64 -2.04
N ILE A 42 8.10 12.36 -2.19
CA ILE A 42 9.10 12.63 -1.15
C ILE A 42 9.18 14.13 -0.87
N ALA A 43 9.17 14.96 -1.91
CA ALA A 43 9.23 16.42 -1.77
C ALA A 43 7.97 16.99 -1.10
N ALA A 44 6.81 16.40 -1.35
CA ALA A 44 5.52 16.80 -0.77
C ALA A 44 5.35 16.35 0.70
N GLY A 45 6.16 15.39 1.17
CA GLY A 45 6.12 14.92 2.57
C GLY A 45 5.71 13.45 2.76
N ALA A 46 5.81 12.59 1.74
CA ALA A 46 5.40 11.18 1.85
C ALA A 46 6.13 10.40 2.96
N ARG A 47 7.35 10.80 3.35
CA ARG A 47 8.06 10.21 4.51
C ARG A 47 7.32 10.43 5.82
N GLU A 48 6.73 11.61 6.00
CA GLU A 48 5.95 11.92 7.20
C GLU A 48 4.64 11.14 7.21
N ILE A 49 4.04 10.93 6.03
CA ILE A 49 2.85 10.09 5.85
C ILE A 49 3.14 8.64 6.22
N VAL A 50 4.26 8.07 5.78
CA VAL A 50 4.68 6.72 6.19
C VAL A 50 4.84 6.64 7.71
N ALA A 51 5.51 7.61 8.33
CA ALA A 51 5.67 7.65 9.78
C ALA A 51 4.33 7.75 10.52
N ALA A 52 3.40 8.57 10.01
CA ALA A 52 2.05 8.71 10.57
C ALA A 52 1.26 7.40 10.47
N PHE A 53 1.31 6.70 9.33
CA PHE A 53 0.66 5.39 9.19
C PHE A 53 1.25 4.37 10.17
N MET A 54 2.57 4.29 10.30
CA MET A 54 3.19 3.36 11.26
C MET A 54 2.76 3.65 12.70
N ALA A 55 2.76 4.91 13.11
CA ALA A 55 2.37 5.32 14.46
C ALA A 55 0.90 5.00 14.76
N GLU A 56 0.00 5.33 13.83
CA GLU A 56 -1.45 5.10 13.99
C GLU A 56 -1.80 3.61 13.94
N LEU A 57 -1.18 2.83 13.05
CA LEU A 57 -1.38 1.37 13.01
C LEU A 57 -0.91 0.71 14.30
N ALA A 58 0.23 1.14 14.85
CA ALA A 58 0.73 0.65 16.13
C ALA A 58 -0.17 1.06 17.31
N ALA A 59 -0.62 2.31 17.34
CA ALA A 59 -1.49 2.83 18.40
C ALA A 59 -2.87 2.14 18.44
N ASN A 60 -3.39 1.74 17.28
CA ASN A 60 -4.67 1.04 17.16
C ASN A 60 -4.52 -0.50 17.16
N GLY A 61 -3.31 -1.03 17.32
CA GLY A 61 -3.06 -2.48 17.36
C GLY A 61 -3.44 -3.22 16.08
N VAL A 62 -3.38 -2.55 14.92
CA VAL A 62 -3.80 -3.11 13.64
C VAL A 62 -2.71 -4.03 13.10
N THR A 63 -2.95 -5.34 13.17
CA THR A 63 -2.02 -6.36 12.64
C THR A 63 -2.46 -6.94 11.30
N SER A 64 -3.70 -6.67 10.87
CA SER A 64 -4.30 -7.15 9.61
C SER A 64 -4.04 -6.21 8.43
N THR A 65 -3.07 -5.30 8.57
CA THR A 65 -2.73 -4.34 7.52
C THR A 65 -1.22 -4.29 7.30
N SER A 66 -0.83 -4.40 6.04
CA SER A 66 0.56 -4.26 5.60
C SER A 66 0.82 -2.86 5.04
N LEU A 67 1.94 -2.25 5.41
CA LEU A 67 2.38 -0.94 4.89
C LEU A 67 3.51 -1.15 3.86
N HIS A 68 3.28 -0.68 2.65
CA HIS A 68 4.20 -0.75 1.53
C HIS A 68 4.58 0.64 1.05
N GLN A 69 5.76 0.74 0.46
CA GLN A 69 6.25 1.95 -0.21
C GLN A 69 6.39 1.63 -1.69
N SER A 70 5.79 2.47 -2.54
CA SER A 70 5.86 2.38 -4.00
C SER A 70 6.56 3.60 -4.57
N GLY A 71 6.89 3.57 -5.87
CA GLY A 71 7.42 4.72 -6.60
C GLY A 71 6.33 5.75 -6.92
N CYS A 72 6.42 6.35 -8.11
CA CYS A 72 5.45 7.35 -8.57
C CYS A 72 4.10 6.70 -8.97
N ALA A 73 2.99 7.33 -8.59
CA ALA A 73 1.64 6.95 -9.01
C ALA A 73 1.15 7.69 -10.27
N GLY A 74 1.93 8.66 -10.77
CA GLY A 74 1.58 9.49 -11.93
C GLY A 74 0.60 10.63 -11.63
N LEU A 75 0.30 10.89 -10.36
CA LEU A 75 -0.64 11.93 -9.90
C LEU A 75 0.08 12.95 -9.01
N CYS A 76 1.07 13.65 -9.57
CA CYS A 76 1.93 14.55 -8.79
C CYS A 76 1.16 15.70 -8.11
N GLU A 77 0.01 16.12 -8.66
CA GLU A 77 -0.83 17.18 -8.09
C GLU A 77 -1.57 16.76 -6.81
N GLU A 78 -1.70 15.45 -6.60
CA GLU A 78 -2.43 14.86 -5.48
C GLU A 78 -1.48 14.35 -4.38
N GLU A 79 -0.17 14.56 -4.54
CA GLU A 79 0.81 14.16 -3.54
C GLU A 79 0.81 15.12 -2.33
N PRO A 80 1.07 14.63 -1.10
CA PRO A 80 1.36 13.24 -0.73
C PRO A 80 0.13 12.33 -0.85
N MET A 81 0.33 11.11 -1.34
CA MET A 81 -0.78 10.18 -1.55
C MET A 81 -0.48 8.74 -1.12
N ALA A 82 -1.55 8.00 -0.83
CA ALA A 82 -1.50 6.58 -0.52
C ALA A 82 -2.66 5.83 -1.18
N THR A 83 -2.41 4.60 -1.57
CA THR A 83 -3.42 3.68 -2.08
C THR A 83 -3.68 2.59 -1.05
N VAL A 84 -4.94 2.42 -0.67
CA VAL A 84 -5.41 1.30 0.15
C VAL A 84 -6.05 0.26 -0.75
N THR A 85 -5.54 -0.96 -0.70
CA THR A 85 -6.12 -2.13 -1.36
C THR A 85 -6.78 -2.99 -0.31
N THR A 86 -8.10 -3.15 -0.35
CA THR A 86 -8.82 -4.00 0.61
C THR A 86 -8.64 -5.49 0.29
N ALA A 87 -9.04 -6.35 1.23
CA ALA A 87 -9.06 -7.80 1.06
C ALA A 87 -9.85 -8.24 -0.19
N ASP A 88 -10.94 -7.52 -0.52
CA ASP A 88 -11.77 -7.76 -1.70
C ASP A 88 -11.16 -7.23 -3.01
N GLY A 89 -9.93 -6.71 -2.96
CA GLY A 89 -9.21 -6.16 -4.12
C GLY A 89 -9.64 -4.75 -4.54
N THR A 90 -10.49 -4.09 -3.75
CA THR A 90 -10.94 -2.72 -4.06
C THR A 90 -9.83 -1.72 -3.75
N LEU A 91 -9.61 -0.78 -4.66
CA LEU A 91 -8.55 0.22 -4.59
C LEU A 91 -9.13 1.59 -4.21
N TYR A 92 -8.67 2.13 -3.09
CA TYR A 92 -9.00 3.47 -2.62
C TYR A 92 -7.75 4.34 -2.67
N ARG A 93 -7.76 5.40 -3.48
CA ARG A 93 -6.65 6.34 -3.59
C ARG A 93 -6.96 7.58 -2.78
N TYR A 94 -6.09 7.90 -1.83
CA TYR A 94 -6.19 9.08 -0.98
C TYR A 94 -5.08 10.07 -1.35
N GLY A 95 -5.47 11.30 -1.65
CA GLY A 95 -4.58 12.38 -2.05
C GLY A 95 -4.50 13.50 -1.02
N LEU A 96 -3.54 14.41 -1.22
CA LEU A 96 -3.31 15.60 -0.40
C LEU A 96 -3.27 15.25 1.09
N LEU A 97 -2.57 14.18 1.43
CA LEU A 97 -2.55 13.61 2.77
C LEU A 97 -1.76 14.49 3.74
N ASP A 98 -2.27 14.52 4.97
CA ASP A 98 -1.63 15.08 6.16
C ASP A 98 -1.83 14.11 7.34
N LYS A 99 -1.24 14.42 8.49
CA LYS A 99 -1.26 13.55 9.67
C LYS A 99 -2.69 13.29 10.19
N ASP A 100 -3.56 14.30 10.17
CA ASP A 100 -4.94 14.19 10.64
C ASP A 100 -5.80 13.36 9.69
N LYS A 101 -5.59 13.53 8.37
CA LYS A 101 -6.22 12.67 7.36
C LYS A 101 -5.76 11.22 7.49
N VAL A 102 -4.47 10.98 7.69
CA VAL A 102 -3.93 9.62 7.92
C VAL A 102 -4.59 8.97 9.12
N ARG A 103 -4.67 9.66 10.26
CA ARG A 103 -5.37 9.17 11.45
C ARG A 103 -6.83 8.81 11.16
N THR A 104 -7.52 9.70 10.45
CA THR A 104 -8.93 9.48 10.06
C THR A 104 -9.08 8.25 9.15
N ILE A 105 -8.17 8.06 8.19
CA ILE A 105 -8.15 6.89 7.30
C ILE A 105 -7.89 5.61 8.10
N VAL A 106 -6.94 5.63 9.04
CA VAL A 106 -6.66 4.44 9.86
C VAL A 106 -7.88 4.05 10.70
N VAL A 107 -8.48 5.00 11.41
CA VAL A 107 -9.63 4.72 12.30
C VAL A 107 -10.88 4.33 11.51
N ASN A 108 -11.25 5.12 10.50
CA ASN A 108 -12.53 4.89 9.81
C ASN A 108 -12.43 3.78 8.78
N HIS A 109 -11.35 3.75 8.00
CA HIS A 109 -11.22 2.83 6.87
C HIS A 109 -10.51 1.54 7.26
N LEU A 110 -9.33 1.61 7.88
CA LEU A 110 -8.55 0.40 8.18
C LEU A 110 -9.10 -0.37 9.38
N VAL A 111 -9.58 0.33 10.42
CA VAL A 111 -10.20 -0.27 11.60
C VAL A 111 -11.72 -0.41 11.42
N GLY A 112 -12.40 0.64 10.99
CA GLY A 112 -13.86 0.68 10.84
C GLY A 112 -14.41 0.10 9.53
N GLY A 113 -13.56 -0.23 8.56
CA GLY A 113 -13.98 -0.76 7.26
C GLY A 113 -14.73 0.21 6.35
N THR A 114 -14.82 1.50 6.73
CA THR A 114 -15.57 2.51 5.98
C THR A 114 -14.62 3.50 5.30
N PRO A 115 -14.56 3.55 3.96
CA PRO A 115 -13.68 4.48 3.26
C PRO A 115 -14.07 5.93 3.51
N VAL A 116 -13.07 6.82 3.55
CA VAL A 116 -13.29 8.24 3.80
C VAL A 116 -13.47 8.97 2.46
N GLU A 117 -14.71 8.97 1.95
CA GLU A 117 -15.03 9.47 0.60
C GLU A 117 -14.55 10.91 0.33
N ALA A 118 -14.51 11.75 1.37
CA ALA A 118 -14.06 13.14 1.27
C ALA A 118 -12.59 13.29 0.86
N TYR A 119 -11.75 12.26 1.08
CA TYR A 119 -10.32 12.28 0.81
C TYR A 119 -9.94 11.44 -0.41
N LEU A 120 -10.93 10.80 -1.05
CA LEU A 120 -10.69 10.00 -2.23
C LEU A 120 -10.40 10.90 -3.43
N ILE A 121 -9.35 10.56 -4.17
CA ILE A 121 -9.05 11.17 -5.45
C ILE A 121 -10.15 10.73 -6.42
N LYS A 122 -10.97 11.68 -6.86
CA LYS A 122 -11.96 11.45 -7.90
C LYS A 122 -11.25 11.49 -9.24
N THR A 123 -11.01 10.32 -9.83
CA THR A 123 -10.50 10.20 -11.20
C THR A 123 -11.66 10.06 -12.18
#